data_AF-A0A920KDM2-F1
#
_entry.id   AF-A0A920KDM2-F1
#
_cell.length_a   1.000
_cell.length_b   1.000
_cell.length_c   1.000
_cell.angle_alpha   90.00
_cell.angle_beta   90.00
_cell.angle_gamma   90.00
#
_symmetry.space_group_name_H-M   'P 1'
#
loop_
_entity.id
_entity.type
_entity.pdbx_description
1 polymer ?
#
loop_
_entity_poly.entity_id
_entity_poly.type
_entity_poly.pdbx_seq_one_letter_code
_entity_poly.pdbx_strand_id
1 'polypeptide(L)'
;MLDEIEKAHPDVFNLLLQALDDGKMTDSLGRNIDFKNTIIIMTSNIGARQLQDFGTGVGFGTKARTESDQENTRGVIENALKSFRTRIFKSYR
;
A
#
# COMPACT_ATOMS: atom_id res chain seq x y z
N MET A 1 0.25 13.66 3.36
CA MET A 1 -0.36 12.33 3.54
C MET A 1 -0.94 11.92 2.21
N LEU A 2 -0.68 10.70 1.75
CA LEU A 2 -1.22 10.18 0.51
C LEU A 2 -2.28 9.15 0.84
N ASP A 3 -3.50 9.34 0.33
CA ASP A 3 -4.62 8.44 0.60
C ASP A 3 -5.00 7.65 -0.64
N GLU A 4 -5.53 6.45 -0.41
CA GLU A 4 -5.97 5.52 -1.45
C GLU A 4 -4.93 5.33 -2.57
N ILE A 5 -3.66 5.09 -2.19
CA ILE A 5 -2.52 5.03 -3.12
C ILE A 5 -2.72 4.00 -4.25
N GLU A 6 -3.60 3.02 -4.06
CA GLU A 6 -3.99 2.06 -5.10
C GLU A 6 -4.66 2.71 -6.32
N LYS A 7 -5.40 3.82 -6.12
CA LYS A 7 -6.11 4.59 -7.16
C LYS A 7 -5.25 5.64 -7.84
N ALA A 8 -4.07 5.94 -7.28
CA ALA A 8 -3.17 6.96 -7.80
C ALA A 8 -2.68 6.61 -9.22
N HIS A 9 -2.48 7.65 -10.03
CA HIS A 9 -1.88 7.52 -11.35
C HIS A 9 -0.43 7.00 -11.24
N PRO A 10 0.07 6.17 -12.18
CA PRO A 10 1.45 5.67 -12.17
C PRO A 10 2.53 6.74 -11.90
N ASP A 11 2.34 7.95 -12.42
CA ASP A 11 3.29 9.07 -12.25
C ASP A 11 3.49 9.50 -10.79
N VAL A 12 2.50 9.27 -9.92
CA VAL A 12 2.64 9.52 -8.48
C VAL A 12 3.73 8.65 -7.88
N PHE A 13 3.89 7.41 -8.37
CA PHE A 13 4.97 6.53 -7.92
C PHE A 13 6.34 7.03 -8.38
N ASN A 14 6.44 7.59 -9.58
CA ASN A 14 7.71 8.15 -10.07
C ASN A 14 8.16 9.35 -9.22
N LEU A 15 7.22 10.23 -8.84
CA LEU A 15 7.50 11.32 -7.92
C LEU A 15 7.91 10.80 -6.53
N LEU A 16 7.23 9.79 -6.00
CA LEU A 16 7.58 9.19 -4.72
C LEU A 16 8.96 8.54 -4.74
N LEU A 17 9.30 7.85 -5.83
CA LEU A 17 10.62 7.24 -6.02
C LEU A 17 11.70 8.32 -6.04
N GLN A 18 11.50 9.41 -6.78
CA GLN A 18 12.42 10.55 -6.76
C GLN A 18 12.61 11.11 -5.35
N ALA A 19 11.52 11.27 -4.58
CA ALA A 19 11.60 11.76 -3.21
C ALA A 19 12.32 10.78 -2.26
N LEU A 20 12.18 9.47 -2.47
CA LEU A 20 12.83 8.43 -1.68
C LEU A 20 14.32 8.24 -2.04
N ASP A 21 14.69 8.39 -3.31
CA ASP A 21 16.05 8.21 -3.80
C ASP A 21 16.92 9.46 -3.54
N ASP A 22 16.49 10.62 -4.03
CA ASP A 22 17.29 11.86 -3.95
C ASP A 22 17.04 12.65 -2.65
N GLY A 23 16.00 12.28 -1.90
CA GLY A 23 15.52 13.07 -0.78
C GLY A 23 15.00 14.44 -1.21
N LYS A 24 14.71 14.65 -2.50
CA LYS A 24 14.26 15.92 -3.06
C LYS A 24 13.26 15.68 -4.20
N MET A 25 12.33 16.61 -4.37
CA MET A 25 11.39 16.61 -5.50
C MET A 25 11.28 18.02 -6.06
N THR A 26 11.18 18.13 -7.38
CA THR A 26 10.86 19.39 -8.05
C THR A 26 9.38 19.39 -8.41
N ASP A 27 8.63 20.38 -7.95
CA ASP A 27 7.22 20.52 -8.34
C ASP A 27 7.07 21.14 -9.75
N SER A 28 5.83 21.22 -10.24
CA SER A 28 5.52 21.80 -11.56
C SER A 28 5.81 23.29 -11.70
N LEU A 29 6.04 24.00 -10.59
CA LEU A 29 6.41 25.42 -10.56
C LEU A 29 7.93 25.61 -10.44
N GLY A 30 8.71 24.53 -10.50
CA GLY A 30 10.17 24.55 -10.41
C GLY A 30 10.71 24.70 -8.98
N ARG A 31 9.87 24.55 -7.96
CA ARG A 31 10.30 24.62 -6.55
C ARG A 31 10.91 23.29 -6.14
N ASN A 32 12.09 23.35 -5.55
CA ASN A 32 12.74 22.18 -4.94
C ASN A 32 12.22 22.00 -3.51
N ILE A 33 11.69 20.82 -3.22
CA ILE A 33 11.19 20.40 -1.91
C ILE A 33 12.14 19.34 -1.37
N ASP A 34 12.57 19.49 -0.10
CA ASP A 34 13.46 18.54 0.58
C ASP A 34 12.64 17.54 1.43
N PHE A 35 12.96 16.25 1.30
CA PHE A 35 12.32 15.12 1.97
C PHE A 35 13.25 14.40 2.98
N LYS A 36 14.50 14.84 3.16
CA LYS A 36 15.49 14.17 4.04
C LYS A 36 15.07 14.06 5.50
N ASN A 37 14.19 14.95 5.97
CA ASN A 37 13.65 14.95 7.33
C ASN A 37 12.11 14.82 7.34
N THR A 38 11.56 14.16 6.33
CA THR A 38 10.11 14.04 6.14
C THR A 38 9.65 12.60 6.30
N ILE A 39 8.60 12.39 7.11
CA ILE A 39 7.92 11.10 7.20
C ILE A 39 6.80 11.08 6.16
N ILE A 40 6.90 10.15 5.21
CA ILE A 40 5.84 9.91 4.22
C ILE A 40 4.86 8.89 4.80
N ILE A 41 3.62 9.34 5.05
CA ILE A 41 2.52 8.47 5.47
C ILE A 41 1.59 8.26 4.29
N MET A 42 1.34 6.99 3.98
CA MET A 42 0.44 6.54 2.93
C MET A 42 -0.64 5.62 3.50
N THR A 43 -1.86 5.75 3.01
CA THR A 43 -2.99 4.87 3.33
C THR A 43 -3.48 4.18 2.06
N SER A 44 -3.99 2.96 2.23
CA SER A 44 -4.48 2.13 1.14
C SER A 44 -5.67 1.33 1.60
N ASN A 45 -6.68 1.17 0.72
CA ASN A 45 -7.81 0.30 0.97
C ASN A 45 -7.60 -1.13 0.42
N ILE A 46 -6.39 -1.48 -0.06
CA ILE A 46 -6.11 -2.83 -0.57
C ILE A 46 -6.31 -3.85 0.57
N GLY A 47 -7.05 -4.93 0.27
CA GLY A 47 -7.31 -6.03 1.20
C GLY A 47 -8.51 -5.82 2.11
N ALA A 48 -9.01 -4.59 2.30
CA ALA A 48 -10.13 -4.31 3.20
C ALA A 48 -11.42 -5.06 2.79
N ARG A 49 -11.70 -5.15 1.48
CA ARG A 49 -12.86 -5.86 0.95
C ARG A 49 -12.76 -7.38 1.12
N GLN A 50 -11.59 -7.94 0.85
CA GLN A 50 -11.36 -9.38 1.04
C GLN A 50 -11.49 -9.77 2.51
N LEU A 51 -11.00 -8.91 3.43
CA LEU A 51 -11.17 -9.12 4.88
C LEU A 51 -12.63 -9.02 5.34
N GLN A 52 -13.44 -8.16 4.72
CA GLN A 52 -14.88 -8.08 5.02
C GLN A 52 -15.63 -9.36 4.61
N ASP A 53 -15.26 -9.97 3.48
CA ASP A 53 -15.91 -11.19 3.00
C ASP A 53 -15.69 -12.39 3.95
N PHE A 54 -14.55 -12.46 4.65
CA PHE A 54 -14.28 -13.50 5.66
C PHE A 54 -15.09 -13.34 6.95
N GLY A 55 -15.57 -12.13 7.28
CA GLY A 55 -16.29 -11.83 8.53
C GLY A 55 -17.78 -12.20 8.53
N THR A 56 -18.34 -12.64 7.40
CA THR A 56 -19.80 -12.81 7.24
C THR A 56 -20.32 -14.25 7.38
N GLY A 57 -19.44 -15.23 7.62
CA GLY A 57 -19.82 -16.62 7.88
C GLY A 57 -20.31 -16.85 9.32
N VAL A 58 -21.58 -16.54 9.60
CA VAL A 58 -22.23 -16.84 10.89
C VAL A 58 -22.26 -18.36 11.13
N GLY A 59 -21.52 -18.85 12.13
CA GLY A 59 -21.69 -20.21 12.67
C GLY A 59 -20.42 -20.84 13.24
N PHE A 60 -20.31 -20.84 14.58
CA PHE A 60 -19.35 -21.61 15.41
C PHE A 60 -17.85 -21.30 15.21
N GLY A 61 -17.33 -20.41 16.05
CA GLY A 61 -15.89 -20.16 16.20
C GLY A 61 -15.19 -21.32 16.90
N THR A 62 -14.76 -22.32 16.13
CA THR A 62 -13.77 -23.29 16.58
C THR A 62 -12.37 -22.69 16.42
N LYS A 63 -11.43 -23.02 17.32
CA LYS A 63 -10.03 -22.50 17.27
C LYS A 63 -9.38 -22.72 15.90
N ALA A 64 -9.63 -23.88 15.29
CA ALA A 64 -9.14 -24.21 13.96
C ALA A 64 -9.60 -23.21 12.87
N ARG A 65 -10.82 -22.67 12.99
CA ARG A 65 -11.35 -21.69 12.04
C ARG A 65 -10.76 -20.30 12.26
N THR A 66 -10.58 -19.89 13.51
CA THR A 66 -9.92 -18.61 13.85
C THR A 66 -8.46 -18.59 13.40
N GLU A 67 -7.73 -19.69 13.56
CA GLU A 67 -6.35 -19.84 13.07
C GLU A 67 -6.30 -19.77 11.55
N SER A 68 -7.20 -20.48 10.84
CA SER A 68 -7.28 -20.40 9.38
C SER A 68 -7.64 -19.00 8.87
N ASP A 69 -8.53 -18.29 9.57
CA ASP A 69 -8.95 -16.93 9.18
C ASP A 69 -7.81 -15.92 9.37
N GLN A 70 -7.00 -16.09 10.42
CA GLN A 70 -5.79 -15.29 10.64
C GLN A 70 -4.72 -15.55 9.59
N GLU A 71 -4.51 -16.81 9.20
CA GLU A 71 -3.56 -17.18 8.15
C GLU A 71 -4.00 -16.62 6.79
N ASN A 72 -5.29 -16.74 6.45
CA ASN A 72 -5.88 -16.17 5.24
C ASN A 72 -5.76 -14.64 5.22
N THR A 73 -6.04 -13.97 6.34
CA THR A 73 -5.91 -12.52 6.50
C THR A 73 -4.47 -12.06 6.24
N ARG A 74 -3.48 -12.77 6.82
CA ARG A 74 -2.06 -12.50 6.56
C ARG A 74 -1.72 -12.70 5.09
N GLY A 75 -2.17 -13.79 4.48
CA GLY A 75 -1.93 -14.07 3.06
C GLY A 75 -2.47 -12.98 2.14
N VAL A 76 -3.66 -12.43 2.43
CA VAL A 76 -4.24 -11.31 1.69
C VAL A 76 -3.35 -10.06 1.79
N ILE A 77 -2.91 -9.70 3.00
CA ILE A 77 -2.04 -8.55 3.24
C ILE A 77 -0.68 -8.74 2.54
N GLU A 78 -0.08 -9.91 2.63
CA GLU A 78 1.20 -10.21 1.97
C GLU A 78 1.11 -10.11 0.44
N ASN A 79 0.03 -10.64 -0.14
CA ASN A 79 -0.21 -10.57 -1.58
C ASN A 79 -0.44 -9.12 -2.04
N ALA A 80 -1.19 -8.34 -1.26
CA ALA A 80 -1.39 -6.92 -1.48
C ALA A 80 -0.07 -6.15 -1.49
N LEU A 81 0.77 -6.36 -0.47
CA LEU A 81 2.09 -5.74 -0.36
C LEU A 81 3.02 -6.15 -1.51
N LYS A 82 3.02 -7.44 -1.89
CA LYS A 82 3.82 -7.96 -3.00
C LYS A 82 3.40 -7.35 -4.35
N SER A 83 2.10 -7.21 -4.58
CA SER A 83 1.55 -6.57 -5.77
C SER A 83 1.91 -5.09 -5.83
N PHE A 84 1.71 -4.37 -4.73
CA PHE A 84 2.05 -2.96 -4.60
C PHE A 84 3.55 -2.71 -4.86
N ARG A 85 4.42 -3.49 -4.21
CA ARG A 85 5.86 -3.49 -4.45
C ARG A 85 6.17 -3.68 -5.93
N THR A 86 5.61 -4.71 -6.55
CA THR A 86 5.85 -5.01 -7.96
C THR A 86 5.45 -3.85 -8.87
N ARG A 87 4.35 -3.15 -8.57
CA ARG A 87 3.89 -1.99 -9.34
C ARG A 87 4.85 -0.81 -9.24
N ILE A 88 5.37 -0.52 -8.04
CA ILE A 88 6.38 0.52 -7.83
C ILE A 88 7.65 0.22 -8.63
N PHE A 89 8.20 -0.98 -8.52
CA PHE A 89 9.44 -1.33 -9.21
C PHE A 89 9.30 -1.47 -10.73
N LYS A 90 8.11 -1.81 -11.24
CA LYS A 90 7.84 -1.79 -12.68
C LYS A 90 7.79 -0.37 -13.26
N SER A 91 7.41 0.62 -12.47
CA SER A 91 7.39 2.02 -12.91
C SER A 91 8.80 2.61 -13.04
N TYR A 92 9.79 2.00 -12.37
CA TYR A 92 11.18 2.44 -12.37
C TYR A 92 12.02 1.87 -13.53
N ARG A 93 11.45 0.99 -14.36
CA ARG A 93 12.17 0.25 -15.42
C ARG A 93 11.58 0.52 -16.79
#